data_AF-A0A439KWF8-F1
#
_entry.id   AF-A0A439KWF8-F1
#
_cell.length_a   1.000
_cell.length_b   1.000
_cell.length_c   1.000
_cell.angle_alpha   90.00
_cell.angle_beta   90.00
_cell.angle_gamma   90.00
#
_symmetry.space_group_name_H-M   'P 1'
#
loop_
_entity.id
_entity.type
_entity.pdbx_description
1 polymer ?
#
loop_
_entity_poly.entity_id
_entity_poly.type
_entity_poly.pdbx_seq_one_letter_code
_entity_poly.pdbx_strand_id
1 'polypeptide(L)' 'KSWATMQPNWLGAFAAYTAVQALEGKDVPAFVKIPLPVIDNSNIDQYLARAADFPADGYIYSPYDEELFKKLLAEQ' A
#
# COMPACT_ATOMS: atom_id res chain seq x y z
N LYS A 1 0.91 5.21 24.83
CA LYS A 1 1.20 5.38 23.38
C LYS A 1 0.26 4.44 22.65
N SER A 2 -0.64 4.98 21.83
CA SER A 2 -1.57 4.17 21.02
C SER A 2 -0.97 3.97 19.64
N TRP A 3 -1.10 2.77 19.10
CA TRP A 3 -0.71 2.46 17.73
C TRP A 3 -1.77 1.54 17.13
N ALA A 4 -1.95 1.65 15.82
CA ALA A 4 -2.77 0.79 15.01
C ALA A 4 -1.99 0.44 13.74
N THR A 5 -2.38 -0.65 13.08
CA THR A 5 -1.92 -0.97 11.74
C THR A 5 -3.09 -0.95 10.78
N MET A 6 -2.81 -0.68 9.52
CA MET A 6 -3.77 -0.89 8.45
C MET A 6 -3.38 -2.10 7.60
N GLN A 7 -4.38 -2.75 7.02
CA GLN A 7 -4.14 -3.52 5.80
C GLN A 7 -3.96 -2.53 4.64
N PRO A 8 -2.90 -2.65 3.83
CA PRO A 8 -2.79 -1.86 2.62
C PRO A 8 -3.91 -2.27 1.65
N ASN A 9 -4.96 -1.48 1.56
CA ASN A 9 -6.12 -1.80 0.72
C ASN A 9 -5.84 -1.66 -0.79
N TRP A 10 -4.64 -1.22 -1.16
CA TRP A 10 -4.11 -1.17 -2.52
C TRP A 10 -3.45 -2.50 -2.96
N LEU A 11 -3.48 -3.56 -2.15
CA LEU A 11 -2.95 -4.87 -2.51
C LEU A 11 -3.53 -5.44 -3.81
N GLY A 12 -4.81 -5.14 -4.11
CA GLY A 12 -5.42 -5.54 -5.39
C GLY A 12 -4.77 -4.85 -6.60
N ALA A 13 -4.44 -3.56 -6.47
CA ALA A 13 -3.72 -2.82 -7.51
C ALA A 13 -2.29 -3.36 -7.67
N PHE A 14 -1.62 -3.67 -6.56
CA PHE A 14 -0.29 -4.28 -6.60
C PHE A 14 -0.30 -5.66 -7.26
N ALA A 15 -1.31 -6.49 -6.98
CA ALA A 15 -1.46 -7.80 -7.62
C ALA A 15 -1.69 -7.67 -9.13
N ALA A 16 -2.52 -6.72 -9.56
CA ALA A 16 -2.74 -6.45 -10.98
C ALA A 16 -1.47 -5.97 -11.69
N TYR A 17 -0.75 -5.01 -11.08
CA TYR A 17 0.55 -4.54 -11.57
C TYR A 17 1.55 -5.70 -11.73
N THR A 18 1.68 -6.53 -10.70
CA THR A 18 2.57 -7.68 -10.68
C THR A 18 2.22 -8.71 -11.78
N ALA A 19 0.93 -8.96 -12.02
CA ALA A 19 0.49 -9.83 -13.11
C ALA A 19 0.85 -9.25 -14.49
N VAL A 20 0.73 -7.94 -14.70
CA VAL A 20 1.20 -7.28 -15.93
C VAL A 20 2.70 -7.48 -16.11
N GLN A 21 3.49 -7.32 -15.04
CA GLN A 21 4.94 -7.54 -15.14
C GLN A 21 5.31 -8.97 -15.57
N ALA A 22 4.59 -9.98 -15.09
CA ALA A 22 4.77 -11.36 -15.52
C ALA A 22 4.37 -11.56 -17.00
N LEU A 23 3.27 -10.93 -17.45
CA LEU A 23 2.84 -10.98 -18.86
C LEU A 23 3.85 -10.31 -19.82
N GLU A 24 4.57 -9.30 -19.35
CA GLU A 24 5.68 -8.67 -20.07
C GLU A 24 6.97 -9.50 -20.09
N GLY A 25 6.97 -10.69 -19.47
CA GLY A 25 8.11 -11.59 -19.43
C GLY A 25 9.15 -11.24 -18.36
N LYS A 26 8.82 -10.38 -17.39
CA LYS A 26 9.70 -10.14 -16.24
C LYS A 26 9.60 -11.28 -15.24
N ASP A 27 10.70 -11.57 -14.56
CA ASP A 27 10.68 -12.50 -13.44
C ASP A 27 10.01 -11.83 -12.23
N VAL A 28 9.09 -12.54 -11.60
CA VAL A 28 8.25 -12.03 -10.52
C VAL A 28 8.32 -12.99 -9.35
N PRO A 29 8.65 -12.50 -8.13
CA PRO A 29 8.71 -13.33 -6.95
C PRO A 29 7.37 -13.99 -6.63
N ALA A 30 7.40 -15.29 -6.29
CA ALA A 30 6.20 -16.03 -5.87
C ALA A 30 5.61 -15.51 -4.54
N PHE A 31 6.45 -14.90 -3.70
CA PHE A 31 6.05 -14.30 -2.43
C PHE A 31 6.68 -12.93 -2.30
N VAL A 32 5.86 -11.92 -1.98
CA VAL A 32 6.32 -10.56 -1.72
C VAL A 32 5.89 -10.18 -0.31
N LYS A 33 6.85 -9.77 0.53
CA LYS A 33 6.56 -9.32 1.89
C LYS A 33 6.11 -7.87 1.85
N ILE A 34 4.89 -7.61 2.30
CA ILE A 34 4.33 -6.25 2.31
C ILE A 34 4.43 -5.66 3.72
N PRO A 35 5.11 -4.51 3.90
CA PRO A 35 5.13 -3.83 5.19
C PRO A 35 3.73 -3.29 5.53
N LEU A 36 3.29 -3.52 6.76
CA LEU A 36 2.05 -2.94 7.26
C LEU A 36 2.28 -1.49 7.66
N PRO A 37 1.49 -0.53 7.16
CA PRO A 37 1.60 0.85 7.62
C PRO A 37 1.20 0.94 9.10
N VAL A 38 2.02 1.67 9.87
CA VAL A 38 1.78 1.93 11.29
C VAL A 38 1.22 3.34 11.44
N ILE A 39 0.09 3.43 12.14
CA ILE A 39 -0.55 4.69 12.52
C ILE A 39 -0.38 4.85 14.01
N ASP A 40 0.18 5.99 14.43
CA ASP A 40 0.30 6.34 15.84
C ASP A 40 0.06 7.84 16.05
N ASN A 41 0.21 8.29 17.29
CA ASN A 41 -0.01 9.69 17.65
C ASN A 41 0.91 10.68 16.90
N SER A 42 1.98 10.23 16.25
CA SER A 42 2.88 11.09 15.49
C SER A 42 2.42 11.35 14.06
N ASN A 43 1.53 10.51 13.50
CA ASN A 43 1.14 10.60 12.09
C ASN A 43 -0.38 10.55 11.84
N ILE A 44 -1.21 10.30 12.84
CA ILE A 44 -2.67 10.21 12.69
C ILE A 44 -3.29 11.45 12.03
N ASP A 45 -2.80 12.65 12.36
CA ASP A 45 -3.30 13.91 11.79
C ASP A 45 -3.12 13.98 10.26
N GLN A 46 -2.08 13.34 9.72
CA GLN A 46 -1.83 13.28 8.27
C GLN A 46 -2.86 12.41 7.55
N TYR A 47 -3.34 11.35 8.21
CA TYR A 47 -4.43 10.54 7.66
C TYR A 47 -5.76 11.31 7.72
N LEU A 48 -6.07 11.92 8.86
CA LEU A 48 -7.32 12.67 9.04
C LEU A 48 -7.42 13.89 8.13
N ALA A 49 -6.30 14.55 7.79
CA ALA A 49 -6.27 15.66 6.85
C ALA A 49 -6.78 15.29 5.44
N ARG A 50 -6.71 14.00 5.07
CA ARG A 50 -7.17 13.47 3.78
C ARG A 50 -8.58 12.92 3.82
N ALA A 51 -9.29 13.00 4.96
CA ALA A 51 -10.61 12.38 5.12
C ALA A 51 -11.63 12.83 4.05
N ALA A 52 -11.53 14.08 3.58
CA ALA A 52 -12.39 14.61 2.53
C ALA A 52 -12.13 14.02 1.13
N ASP A 53 -10.97 13.38 0.91
CA ASP A 53 -10.62 12.72 -0.36
C ASP A 53 -11.25 11.32 -0.47
N PHE A 54 -11.91 10.85 0.60
CA PHE A 54 -12.48 9.51 0.71
C PHE A 54 -13.99 9.56 0.96
N PRO A 55 -14.74 8.50 0.58
CA PRO A 55 -16.12 8.33 1.03
C PRO A 55 -16.22 8.39 2.56
N ALA A 56 -17.36 8.83 3.08
CA ALA A 56 -17.58 8.97 4.53
C ALA A 56 -17.48 7.64 5.29
N ASP A 57 -17.81 6.52 4.63
CA ASP A 57 -17.64 5.14 5.10
C ASP A 57 -16.38 4.47 4.51
N GLY A 58 -15.56 5.25 3.81
CA GLY A 58 -14.36 4.80 3.12
C GLY A 58 -13.16 4.66 4.05
N TYR A 59 -12.27 3.73 3.69
CA TYR A 59 -11.01 3.53 4.40
C TYR A 59 -9.93 4.49 3.86
N ILE A 60 -9.40 5.38 4.72
CA ILE A 60 -8.29 6.29 4.37
C ILE A 60 -7.00 5.47 4.27
N TYR A 61 -6.53 5.25 3.04
CA TYR A 61 -5.35 4.43 2.81
C TYR A 61 -4.06 5.21 2.68
N SER A 62 -2.94 4.57 3.05
CA SER A 62 -1.60 5.08 2.75
C SER A 62 -1.44 5.30 1.26
N PRO A 63 -0.85 6.43 0.82
CA PRO A 63 -0.57 6.67 -0.59
C PRO A 63 0.22 5.52 -1.21
N TYR A 64 -0.05 5.25 -2.49
CA TYR A 64 0.67 4.28 -3.29
C TYR A 64 0.88 4.84 -4.70
N ASP A 65 1.95 4.41 -5.35
CA ASP A 65 2.27 4.74 -6.72
C ASP A 65 3.03 3.57 -7.38
N GLU A 66 3.35 3.72 -8.67
CA GLU A 66 4.09 2.69 -9.41
C GLU A 66 5.51 2.47 -8.85
N GLU A 67 6.15 3.52 -8.33
CA GLU A 67 7.50 3.42 -7.77
C GLU A 67 7.53 2.60 -6.48
N LEU A 68 6.53 2.74 -5.62
CA LEU A 68 6.33 1.86 -4.47
C LEU A 68 6.23 0.41 -4.91
N PHE A 69 5.46 0.12 -5.97
CA PHE A 69 5.30 -1.25 -6.46
C PHE A 69 6.60 -1.82 -7.02
N LYS A 70 7.36 -1.04 -7.79
CA LYS A 70 8.70 -1.43 -8.26
C LYS A 70 9.62 -1.75 -7.10
N LYS A 71 9.62 -0.90 -6.06
CA LYS A 71 10.42 -1.09 -4.86
C LYS A 71 10.05 -2.38 -4.13
N LEU A 72 8.76 -2.65 -3.91
CA LEU A 72 8.29 -3.88 -3.25
C LEU A 72 8.68 -5.15 -4.00
N LEU A 73 8.71 -5.13 -5.33
CA LEU A 73 9.19 -6.27 -6.13
C LEU A 73 10.71 -6.42 -6.09
N ALA A 74 11.45 -5.33 -5.91
CA ALA A 74 12.91 -5.33 -5.86
C ALA A 74 13.49 -5.68 -4.47
N GLU A 75 12.73 -5.49 -3.39
CA GLU A 75 13.15 -5.72 -1.99
C GLU A 75 13.19 -7.22 -1.57
N GLN A 76 13.62 -8.10 -2.46
CA GLN A 76 13.79 -9.54 -2.16
C GLN A 76 15.06 -9.84 -1.36
#